data_AF-A0A917VGY2-F1
#
_entry.id   AF-A0A917VGY2-F1
#
_cell.length_a   1.000
_cell.length_b   1.000
_cell.length_c   1.000
_cell.angle_alpha   90.00
_cell.angle_beta   90.00
_cell.angle_gamma   90.00
#
_symmetry.space_group_name_H-M   'P 1'
#
loop_
_entity.id
_entity.type
_entity.pdbx_description
1 polymer ?
#
loop_
_entity_poly.entity_id
_entity_poly.type
_entity_poly.pdbx_seq_one_letter_code
_entity_poly.pdbx_strand_id
1 'polypeptide(L)'
;MTALFDQLRAAPRTVLSRIPGAGSGGEDDEARRPLPVSGMLAAAWTLGVGLAVLTTLTLIGWIAAPRGAFTQGLPGVFRVACGVWLAAHHAGFAIPGGRVGLLPLGLTVLPAALLYRAALWMARDADLRLRLPARLPKGSTKDLAKARRRAQLVLIAQAGISLAAPYALLAGAVALAAQNEVTQPFVGEALLSHLVLAFAAGSLATARTIGPWRSMLRLLPERPRSVVAGTAVALSIMLAAGLALVLGAVVADFGQIQQLSELLAPGFVGGALLLLVEVLYLFNFVIWGMAYISGPGFALGAGTLVAPTGVQLGAVPALPVLGALPDSGTTPPWLMGVLAVPFIAGALAGVLVARISPTPQFESAPLWGFACGLATGLVAGLLAALAGGPLGGARLAAVGPSAWQVALSVTLEVGVAAGISAGLTNWWLVFHDARVRVRPVRRAGEALVKAAGKAKLAAPVVAAELPGHWMDATEDDTQPIPVIRADWADEHASAGVETFGPPPKAGKGGITARRGRAGGMGAAGKGVSTPKNTKNTKNVKNTKDPRGTEGAEGAAGAKAAKDAEDTAAGARRVRPGRDAPRPPRRDIVDESDDRGGHVIYVDPYAWDRDN
;
A
#
# COMPACT_ATOMS: atom_id res chain seq x y z
N MET A 1 5.87 -25.11 -20.70
CA MET A 1 4.80 -24.55 -19.84
C MET A 1 4.57 -25.37 -18.57
N THR A 2 4.53 -26.70 -18.64
CA THR A 2 4.41 -27.62 -17.47
C THR A 2 5.48 -27.40 -16.39
N ALA A 3 6.76 -27.23 -16.75
CA ALA A 3 7.83 -26.98 -15.77
C ALA A 3 7.69 -25.64 -14.99
N LEU A 4 7.10 -24.61 -15.61
CA LEU A 4 6.81 -23.33 -14.94
C LEU A 4 5.64 -23.48 -13.96
N PHE A 5 4.61 -24.22 -14.35
CA PHE A 5 3.48 -24.55 -13.46
C PHE A 5 3.90 -25.45 -12.29
N ASP A 6 4.81 -26.39 -12.51
CA ASP A 6 5.37 -27.22 -11.43
C ASP A 6 6.30 -26.41 -10.52
N GLN A 7 7.12 -25.49 -11.06
CA GLN A 7 7.85 -24.54 -10.23
C GLN A 7 6.92 -23.64 -9.42
N LEU A 8 5.81 -23.17 -9.98
CA LEU A 8 4.83 -22.35 -9.26
C LEU A 8 4.07 -23.13 -8.18
N ARG A 9 3.80 -24.43 -8.39
CA ARG A 9 3.22 -25.33 -7.38
C ARG A 9 4.21 -25.73 -6.29
N ALA A 10 5.49 -25.93 -6.63
CA ALA A 10 6.52 -26.43 -5.71
C ALA A 10 7.25 -25.31 -4.94
N ALA A 11 7.31 -24.09 -5.49
CA ALA A 11 7.92 -22.92 -4.83
C ALA A 11 7.36 -22.62 -3.42
N PRO A 12 6.05 -22.65 -3.16
CA PRO A 12 5.56 -22.46 -1.80
C PRO A 12 6.00 -23.60 -0.89
N ARG A 13 5.92 -24.86 -1.33
CA ARG A 13 6.25 -26.04 -0.51
C ARG A 13 7.73 -26.14 -0.13
N THR A 14 8.63 -25.83 -1.06
CA THR A 14 10.09 -25.87 -0.85
C THR A 14 10.62 -24.72 -0.01
N VAL A 15 9.95 -23.56 -0.04
CA VAL A 15 10.25 -22.44 0.86
C VAL A 15 9.65 -22.70 2.24
N LEU A 16 8.44 -23.27 2.31
CA LEU A 16 7.77 -23.61 3.56
C LEU A 16 8.48 -24.72 4.33
N SER A 17 8.99 -25.75 3.66
CA SER A 17 9.75 -26.83 4.32
C SER A 17 11.10 -26.38 4.90
N ARG A 18 11.59 -25.19 4.52
CA ARG A 18 12.82 -24.59 5.06
C ARG A 18 12.57 -23.57 6.18
N ILE A 19 11.32 -23.31 6.55
CA ILE A 19 10.96 -22.43 7.67
C ILE A 19 10.74 -23.32 8.90
N PRO A 20 11.59 -23.24 9.95
CA PRO A 20 11.39 -24.01 11.18
C PRO A 20 10.02 -23.66 11.80
N GLY A 21 9.22 -24.67 12.12
CA GLY A 21 7.86 -24.52 12.69
C GLY A 21 6.70 -24.51 11.68
N ALA A 22 6.97 -24.54 10.36
CA ALA A 22 5.92 -24.62 9.34
C ALA A 22 5.47 -26.07 9.01
N GLY A 23 6.08 -27.07 9.65
CA GLY A 23 5.89 -28.50 9.31
C GLY A 23 5.51 -29.42 10.47
N SER A 24 5.14 -28.91 11.65
CA SER A 24 4.83 -29.72 12.83
C SER A 24 3.32 -29.84 13.16
N GLY A 25 2.42 -29.40 12.27
CA GLY A 25 0.98 -29.33 12.54
C GLY A 25 0.15 -30.51 12.02
N GLY A 26 0.61 -31.75 12.22
CA GLY A 26 -0.04 -32.95 11.67
C GLY A 26 -1.48 -33.19 12.15
N GLU A 27 -1.86 -32.69 13.34
CA GLU A 27 -3.21 -32.85 13.91
C GLU A 27 -4.10 -31.60 13.72
N ASP A 28 -3.53 -30.41 13.47
CA ASP A 28 -4.25 -29.14 13.29
C ASP A 28 -4.62 -28.82 11.82
N ASP A 29 -4.07 -29.56 10.86
CA ASP A 29 -4.34 -29.36 9.42
C ASP A 29 -5.67 -30.03 8.98
N GLU A 30 -6.19 -30.99 9.77
CA GLU A 30 -7.38 -31.78 9.44
C GLU A 30 -8.70 -31.00 9.65
N ALA A 31 -8.70 -29.96 10.48
CA ALA A 31 -9.85 -29.07 10.69
C ALA A 31 -9.96 -27.92 9.66
N ARG A 32 -8.99 -27.76 8.76
CA ARG A 32 -8.87 -26.57 7.89
C ARG A 32 -9.47 -26.80 6.51
N ARG A 33 -10.34 -25.89 6.08
CA ARG A 33 -10.98 -25.98 4.76
C ARG A 33 -9.98 -25.68 3.64
N PRO A 34 -10.00 -26.45 2.53
CA PRO A 34 -9.15 -26.16 1.39
C PRO A 34 -9.61 -24.85 0.73
N LEU A 35 -8.63 -24.03 0.30
CA LEU A 35 -8.86 -22.69 -0.26
C LEU A 35 -9.95 -22.64 -1.37
N PRO A 36 -10.02 -23.60 -2.33
CA PRO A 36 -11.11 -23.67 -3.31
C PRO A 36 -12.52 -23.74 -2.69
N VAL A 37 -12.69 -24.49 -1.61
CA VAL A 37 -13.99 -24.65 -0.93
C VAL A 37 -14.37 -23.36 -0.22
N SER A 38 -13.44 -22.74 0.52
CA SER A 38 -13.70 -21.45 1.17
C SER A 38 -13.98 -20.35 0.15
N GLY A 39 -13.31 -20.35 -1.00
CA GLY A 39 -13.56 -19.41 -2.10
C GLY A 39 -14.94 -19.58 -2.75
N MET A 40 -15.38 -20.82 -2.95
CA MET A 40 -16.72 -21.13 -3.46
C MET A 40 -17.82 -20.68 -2.48
N LEU A 41 -17.65 -20.94 -1.18
CA LEU A 41 -18.58 -20.49 -0.14
C LEU A 41 -18.64 -18.96 -0.05
N ALA A 42 -17.48 -18.30 -0.12
CA ALA A 42 -17.41 -16.84 -0.15
C ALA A 42 -18.14 -16.25 -1.37
N ALA A 43 -17.98 -16.85 -2.56
CA ALA A 43 -18.68 -16.43 -3.78
C ALA A 43 -20.20 -16.64 -3.69
N ALA A 44 -20.65 -17.78 -3.16
CA ALA A 44 -22.07 -18.06 -2.97
C ALA A 44 -22.70 -17.10 -1.95
N TRP A 45 -21.98 -16.78 -0.87
CA TRP A 45 -22.42 -15.81 0.12
C TRP A 45 -22.55 -14.41 -0.46
N THR A 46 -21.56 -13.94 -1.22
CA THR A 46 -21.61 -12.59 -1.82
C THR A 46 -22.73 -12.45 -2.84
N LEU A 47 -22.96 -13.50 -3.65
CA LEU A 47 -24.10 -13.56 -4.55
C LEU A 47 -25.42 -13.49 -3.76
N GLY A 48 -25.60 -14.36 -2.78
CA GLY A 48 -26.85 -14.46 -2.01
C GLY A 48 -27.20 -13.16 -1.28
N VAL A 49 -26.24 -12.57 -0.57
CA VAL A 49 -26.43 -11.29 0.12
C VAL A 49 -26.70 -10.15 -0.87
N GLY A 50 -25.92 -10.09 -1.96
CA GLY A 50 -26.09 -9.05 -2.99
C GLY A 50 -27.48 -9.08 -3.63
N LEU A 51 -27.93 -10.27 -4.05
CA LEU A 51 -29.26 -10.45 -4.64
C LEU A 51 -30.37 -10.23 -3.62
N ALA A 52 -30.22 -10.67 -2.37
CA ALA A 52 -31.24 -10.44 -1.32
C ALA A 52 -31.47 -8.94 -1.06
N VAL A 53 -30.40 -8.17 -0.94
CA VAL A 53 -30.48 -6.70 -0.74
C VAL A 53 -31.14 -6.03 -1.95
N LEU A 54 -30.68 -6.35 -3.16
CA LEU A 54 -31.23 -5.75 -4.38
C LEU A 54 -32.69 -6.15 -4.62
N THR A 55 -33.06 -7.40 -4.35
CA THR A 55 -34.45 -7.86 -4.44
C THR A 55 -35.35 -7.13 -3.45
N THR A 56 -34.84 -6.87 -2.24
CA THR A 56 -35.58 -6.09 -1.24
C THR A 56 -35.80 -4.65 -1.72
N LEU A 57 -34.76 -4.01 -2.27
CA LEU A 57 -34.86 -2.64 -2.81
C LEU A 57 -35.80 -2.57 -4.02
N THR A 58 -35.73 -3.52 -4.96
CA THR A 58 -36.63 -3.54 -6.12
C THR A 58 -38.07 -3.82 -5.70
N LEU A 59 -38.29 -4.65 -4.67
CA LEU A 59 -39.61 -4.91 -4.11
C LEU A 59 -40.21 -3.65 -3.46
N ILE A 60 -39.42 -2.88 -2.70
CA ILE A 60 -39.86 -1.59 -2.13
C ILE A 60 -40.27 -0.62 -3.25
N GLY A 61 -39.44 -0.49 -4.28
CA GLY A 61 -39.74 0.37 -5.43
C GLY A 61 -41.02 -0.06 -6.17
N TRP A 62 -41.22 -1.37 -6.33
CA TRP A 62 -42.43 -1.92 -6.93
C TRP A 62 -43.69 -1.60 -6.12
N ILE A 63 -43.64 -1.77 -4.79
CA ILE A 63 -44.75 -1.47 -3.88
C ILE A 63 -45.06 0.04 -3.88
N ALA A 64 -44.03 0.89 -3.94
CA ALA A 64 -44.19 2.33 -3.91
C ALA A 64 -44.75 2.91 -5.23
N ALA A 65 -44.48 2.28 -6.37
CA ALA A 65 -44.97 2.71 -7.68
C ALA A 65 -45.59 1.53 -8.49
N PRO A 66 -46.79 1.04 -8.11
CA PRO A 66 -47.39 -0.14 -8.72
C PRO A 66 -47.73 0.01 -10.21
N ARG A 67 -47.83 1.25 -10.71
CA ARG A 67 -48.25 1.56 -12.09
C ARG A 67 -47.08 1.71 -13.09
N GLY A 68 -45.87 1.30 -12.72
CA GLY A 68 -44.65 1.41 -13.54
C GLY A 68 -44.10 0.06 -14.07
N ALA A 69 -42.84 0.08 -14.54
CA ALA A 69 -42.05 -0.93 -15.29
C ALA A 69 -42.01 -2.40 -14.80
N PHE A 70 -42.83 -2.79 -13.84
CA PHE A 70 -42.83 -4.07 -13.13
C PHE A 70 -44.13 -4.85 -13.38
N THR A 71 -44.59 -4.88 -14.63
CA THR A 71 -45.89 -5.46 -15.03
C THR A 71 -45.97 -6.99 -14.91
N GLN A 72 -44.85 -7.66 -14.61
CA GLN A 72 -44.76 -9.13 -14.58
C GLN A 72 -44.77 -9.74 -13.16
N GLY A 73 -45.18 -8.97 -12.15
CA GLY A 73 -45.26 -9.45 -10.76
C GLY A 73 -43.89 -9.83 -10.16
N LEU A 74 -43.90 -10.74 -9.19
CA LEU A 74 -42.71 -11.12 -8.40
C LEU A 74 -41.50 -11.61 -9.25
N PRO A 75 -41.69 -12.43 -10.32
CA PRO A 75 -40.58 -12.81 -11.20
C PRO A 75 -39.92 -11.61 -11.90
N GLY A 76 -40.70 -10.58 -12.26
CA GLY A 76 -40.18 -9.35 -12.84
C GLY A 76 -39.29 -8.58 -11.86
N VAL A 77 -39.71 -8.46 -10.61
CA VAL A 77 -38.94 -7.83 -9.52
C VAL A 77 -37.58 -8.50 -9.34
N PHE A 78 -37.55 -9.83 -9.34
CA PHE A 78 -36.31 -10.61 -9.22
C PHE A 78 -35.40 -10.44 -10.45
N ARG A 79 -35.94 -10.46 -11.68
CA ARG A 79 -35.14 -10.23 -12.89
C ARG A 79 -34.53 -8.83 -12.91
N VAL A 80 -35.26 -7.80 -12.48
CA VAL A 80 -34.72 -6.45 -12.34
C VAL A 80 -33.60 -6.42 -11.30
N ALA A 81 -33.76 -7.11 -10.16
CA ALA A 81 -32.69 -7.21 -9.16
C ALA A 81 -31.43 -7.89 -9.71
N CYS A 82 -31.59 -8.98 -10.48
CA CYS A 82 -30.49 -9.64 -11.18
C CYS A 82 -29.83 -8.71 -12.21
N GLY A 83 -30.62 -7.95 -12.97
CA GLY A 83 -30.12 -6.95 -13.93
C GLY A 83 -29.31 -5.86 -13.23
N VAL A 84 -29.82 -5.28 -12.14
CA VAL A 84 -29.09 -4.29 -11.34
C VAL A 84 -27.82 -4.90 -10.73
N TRP A 85 -27.85 -6.16 -10.30
CA TRP A 85 -26.67 -6.85 -9.76
C TRP A 85 -25.59 -7.06 -10.82
N LEU A 86 -25.97 -7.46 -12.04
CA LEU A 86 -25.05 -7.58 -13.17
C LEU A 86 -24.49 -6.20 -13.59
N ALA A 87 -25.35 -5.18 -13.61
CA ALA A 87 -24.97 -3.79 -13.89
C ALA A 87 -23.97 -3.25 -12.84
N ALA A 88 -24.14 -3.64 -11.57
CA ALA A 88 -23.22 -3.30 -10.48
C ALA A 88 -21.81 -3.87 -10.68
N HIS A 89 -21.62 -4.82 -11.59
CA HIS A 89 -20.31 -5.34 -11.96
C HIS A 89 -19.85 -4.83 -13.33
N HIS A 90 -20.51 -3.82 -13.88
CA HIS A 90 -20.21 -3.29 -15.20
C HIS A 90 -20.43 -4.30 -16.34
N ALA A 91 -21.44 -5.17 -16.21
CA ALA A 91 -21.88 -6.05 -17.29
C ALA A 91 -23.01 -5.37 -18.07
N GLY A 92 -22.84 -5.17 -19.39
CA GLY A 92 -23.81 -4.49 -20.22
C GLY A 92 -25.04 -5.34 -20.61
N PHE A 93 -26.03 -4.66 -21.20
CA PHE A 93 -27.28 -5.28 -21.65
C PHE A 93 -27.63 -4.82 -23.07
N ALA A 94 -28.22 -5.72 -23.85
CA ALA A 94 -28.95 -5.34 -25.05
C ALA A 94 -30.42 -5.04 -24.69
N ILE A 95 -30.97 -4.01 -25.31
CA ILE A 95 -32.38 -3.62 -25.21
C ILE A 95 -32.96 -3.38 -26.62
N PRO A 96 -34.29 -3.46 -26.80
CA PRO A 96 -34.93 -2.96 -28.00
C PRO A 96 -34.49 -1.52 -28.27
N GLY A 97 -33.79 -1.31 -29.39
CA GLY A 97 -33.27 -0.01 -29.77
C GLY A 97 -31.80 0.26 -29.39
N GLY A 98 -31.05 -0.68 -28.82
CA GLY A 98 -29.59 -0.55 -28.72
C GLY A 98 -28.94 -1.29 -27.54
N ARG A 99 -27.80 -0.79 -27.09
CA ARG A 99 -27.03 -1.34 -25.97
C ARG A 99 -26.99 -0.36 -24.83
N VAL A 100 -27.09 -0.87 -23.60
CA VAL A 100 -26.82 -0.13 -22.37
C VAL A 100 -25.50 -0.62 -21.79
N GLY A 101 -24.54 0.29 -21.72
CA GLY A 101 -23.20 0.08 -21.18
C GLY A 101 -22.68 1.28 -20.37
N LEU A 102 -23.38 2.41 -20.35
CA LEU A 102 -23.12 3.45 -19.35
C LEU A 102 -23.73 3.02 -18.02
N LEU A 103 -22.89 2.47 -17.15
CA LEU A 103 -23.30 1.92 -15.86
C LEU A 103 -22.73 2.77 -14.71
N PRO A 104 -23.49 2.96 -13.61
CA PRO A 104 -23.07 3.81 -12.51
C PRO A 104 -21.91 3.17 -11.74
N LEU A 105 -20.75 3.80 -11.78
CA LEU A 105 -19.55 3.29 -11.11
C LEU A 105 -19.68 3.27 -9.60
N GLY A 106 -20.47 4.16 -9.00
CA GLY A 106 -20.76 4.12 -7.57
C GLY A 106 -21.45 2.81 -7.15
N LEU A 107 -22.25 2.22 -8.04
CA LEU A 107 -22.90 0.93 -7.77
C LEU A 107 -21.89 -0.21 -7.68
N THR A 108 -20.74 -0.11 -8.36
CA THR A 108 -19.67 -1.12 -8.34
C THR A 108 -18.91 -1.19 -7.00
N VAL A 109 -18.95 -0.11 -6.22
CA VAL A 109 -18.30 -0.05 -4.90
C VAL A 109 -18.93 -1.05 -3.93
N LEU A 110 -20.25 -1.25 -4.00
CA LEU A 110 -21.00 -2.15 -3.12
C LEU A 110 -20.58 -3.63 -3.28
N PRO A 111 -20.66 -4.25 -4.47
CA PRO A 111 -20.19 -5.62 -4.65
C PRO A 111 -18.68 -5.74 -4.44
N ALA A 112 -17.87 -4.73 -4.79
CA ALA A 112 -16.44 -4.74 -4.51
C ALA A 112 -16.15 -4.83 -3.00
N ALA A 113 -16.89 -4.06 -2.17
CA ALA A 113 -16.77 -4.11 -0.72
C ALA A 113 -17.24 -5.45 -0.13
N LEU A 114 -18.34 -6.02 -0.66
CA LEU A 114 -18.83 -7.34 -0.25
C LEU A 114 -17.82 -8.44 -0.59
N LEU A 115 -17.30 -8.46 -1.82
CA LEU A 115 -16.26 -9.38 -2.28
C LEU A 115 -14.99 -9.24 -1.44
N TYR A 116 -14.57 -8.02 -1.13
CA TYR A 116 -13.42 -7.77 -0.27
C TYR A 116 -13.62 -8.33 1.14
N ARG A 117 -14.80 -8.15 1.75
CA ARG A 117 -15.13 -8.70 3.08
C ARG A 117 -15.19 -10.23 3.06
N ALA A 118 -15.80 -10.82 2.03
CA ALA A 118 -15.87 -12.27 1.88
C ALA A 118 -14.48 -12.89 1.64
N ALA A 119 -13.62 -12.21 0.87
CA ALA A 119 -12.24 -12.61 0.67
C ALA A 119 -11.40 -12.52 1.95
N LEU A 120 -11.64 -11.51 2.81
CA LEU A 120 -11.01 -11.44 4.13
C LEU A 120 -11.44 -12.61 5.03
N TRP A 121 -12.72 -13.00 4.99
CA TRP A 121 -13.21 -14.19 5.69
C TRP A 121 -12.55 -15.46 5.14
N MET A 122 -12.56 -15.66 3.82
CA MET A 122 -11.92 -16.78 3.14
C MET A 122 -10.43 -16.89 3.50
N ALA A 123 -9.70 -15.77 3.49
CA ALA A 123 -8.27 -15.75 3.78
C ALA A 123 -7.95 -16.08 5.26
N ARG A 124 -8.89 -15.83 6.18
CA ARG A 124 -8.80 -16.21 7.60
C ARG A 124 -9.17 -17.68 7.80
N ASP A 125 -10.24 -18.14 7.17
CA ASP A 125 -10.73 -19.52 7.21
C ASP A 125 -9.69 -20.51 6.64
N ALA A 126 -9.03 -20.14 5.54
CA ALA A 126 -7.94 -20.92 4.94
C ALA A 126 -6.55 -20.68 5.60
N ASP A 127 -6.52 -19.88 6.68
CA ASP A 127 -5.35 -19.48 7.45
C ASP A 127 -4.09 -19.13 6.63
N LEU A 128 -4.29 -18.23 5.67
CA LEU A 128 -3.23 -17.82 4.74
C LEU A 128 -2.07 -17.07 5.44
N ARG A 129 -2.26 -16.64 6.70
CA ARG A 129 -1.25 -15.95 7.50
C ARG A 129 -0.19 -16.89 8.03
N LEU A 130 -0.58 -18.04 8.58
CA LEU A 130 0.37 -19.07 9.01
C LEU A 130 1.16 -19.64 7.83
N ARG A 131 0.54 -19.73 6.65
CA ARG A 131 1.19 -20.22 5.44
C ARG A 131 2.35 -19.35 4.93
N LEU A 132 2.40 -18.06 5.24
CA LEU A 132 3.54 -17.20 4.86
C LEU A 132 3.67 -15.99 5.80
N PRO A 133 4.50 -16.07 6.87
CA PRO A 133 4.61 -15.00 7.85
C PRO A 133 5.07 -13.67 7.22
N ALA A 134 4.58 -12.56 7.77
CA ALA A 134 4.80 -11.20 7.27
C ALA A 134 6.23 -10.68 7.47
N ARG A 135 7.04 -11.30 8.34
CA ARG A 135 8.43 -10.93 8.61
C ARG A 135 9.33 -12.16 8.54
N LEU A 136 10.49 -11.98 7.92
CA LEU A 136 11.58 -12.95 7.98
C LEU A 136 12.43 -12.65 9.23
N PRO A 137 13.10 -13.65 9.82
CA PRO A 137 14.11 -13.43 10.86
C PRO A 137 15.16 -12.39 10.42
N LYS A 138 15.66 -11.59 11.37
CA LYS A 138 16.74 -10.63 11.10
C LYS A 138 17.98 -11.42 10.63
N GLY A 139 18.56 -11.03 9.49
CA GLY A 139 19.75 -11.70 8.91
C GLY A 139 19.48 -12.61 7.71
N SER A 140 18.23 -12.73 7.24
CA SER A 140 17.90 -13.52 6.04
C SER A 140 18.57 -13.02 4.76
N THR A 141 19.03 -13.93 3.91
CA THR A 141 19.68 -13.62 2.62
C THR A 141 18.74 -12.91 1.63
N LYS A 142 19.30 -12.15 0.68
CA LYS A 142 18.54 -11.46 -0.38
C LYS A 142 17.71 -12.43 -1.23
N ASP A 143 18.23 -13.63 -1.46
CA ASP A 143 17.55 -14.66 -2.27
C ASP A 143 16.32 -15.22 -1.57
N LEU A 144 16.40 -15.45 -0.26
CA LEU A 144 15.25 -15.89 0.54
C LEU A 144 14.15 -14.81 0.56
N ALA A 145 14.54 -13.54 0.64
CA ALA A 145 13.58 -12.43 0.55
C ALA A 145 12.90 -12.37 -0.83
N LYS A 146 13.62 -12.66 -1.92
CA LYS A 146 13.06 -12.72 -3.29
C LYS A 146 12.14 -13.93 -3.48
N ALA A 147 12.55 -15.10 -3.00
CA ALA A 147 11.76 -16.32 -3.04
C ALA A 147 10.45 -16.16 -2.26
N ARG A 148 10.51 -15.55 -1.07
CA ARG A 148 9.32 -15.23 -0.27
C ARG A 148 8.37 -14.27 -0.98
N ARG A 149 8.88 -13.20 -1.59
CA ARG A 149 8.04 -12.27 -2.39
C ARG A 149 7.30 -13.00 -3.50
N ARG A 150 8.00 -13.89 -4.23
CA ARG A 150 7.38 -14.72 -5.28
C ARG A 150 6.28 -15.62 -4.71
N ALA A 151 6.55 -16.31 -3.61
CA ALA A 151 5.56 -17.17 -2.95
C ALA A 151 4.33 -16.37 -2.47
N GLN A 152 4.52 -15.17 -1.92
CA GLN A 152 3.41 -14.28 -1.53
C GLN A 152 2.56 -13.88 -2.74
N LEU A 153 3.18 -13.51 -3.87
CA LEU A 153 2.45 -13.15 -5.08
C LEU A 153 1.65 -14.32 -5.65
N VAL A 154 2.24 -15.53 -5.66
CA VAL A 154 1.55 -16.74 -6.12
C VAL A 154 0.36 -17.06 -5.22
N LEU A 155 0.52 -16.97 -3.89
CA LEU A 155 -0.57 -17.22 -2.96
C LEU A 155 -1.72 -16.21 -3.12
N ILE A 156 -1.39 -14.93 -3.30
CA ILE A 156 -2.37 -13.86 -3.56
C ILE A 156 -3.14 -14.17 -4.85
N ALA A 157 -2.44 -14.54 -5.93
CA ALA A 157 -3.06 -14.88 -7.20
C ALA A 157 -3.96 -16.14 -7.08
N GLN A 158 -3.50 -17.17 -6.37
CA GLN A 158 -4.25 -18.39 -6.15
C GLN A 158 -5.53 -18.13 -5.34
N ALA A 159 -5.46 -17.32 -4.28
CA ALA A 159 -6.62 -16.92 -3.49
C ALA A 159 -7.60 -16.06 -4.32
N GLY A 160 -7.07 -15.14 -5.14
CA GLY A 160 -7.89 -14.37 -6.09
C GLY A 160 -8.66 -15.28 -7.05
N ILE A 161 -7.99 -16.24 -7.70
CA ILE A 161 -8.62 -17.19 -8.63
C ILE A 161 -9.66 -18.06 -7.91
N SER A 162 -9.36 -18.51 -6.70
CA SER A 162 -10.23 -19.36 -5.89
C SER A 162 -11.59 -18.72 -5.59
N LEU A 163 -11.65 -17.39 -5.45
CA LEU A 163 -12.89 -16.64 -5.31
C LEU A 163 -13.49 -16.26 -6.68
N ALA A 164 -12.65 -15.82 -7.60
CA ALA A 164 -13.10 -15.23 -8.86
C ALA A 164 -13.72 -16.25 -9.81
N ALA A 165 -13.16 -17.46 -9.92
CA ALA A 165 -13.67 -18.49 -10.81
C ALA A 165 -15.11 -18.92 -10.47
N PRO A 166 -15.45 -19.33 -9.22
CA PRO A 166 -16.84 -19.69 -8.90
C PRO A 166 -17.78 -18.48 -8.98
N TYR A 167 -17.33 -17.29 -8.59
CA TYR A 167 -18.16 -16.08 -8.66
C TYR A 167 -18.52 -15.70 -10.10
N ALA A 168 -17.57 -15.77 -11.02
CA ALA A 168 -17.83 -15.54 -12.44
C ALA A 168 -18.80 -16.56 -13.02
N LEU A 169 -18.64 -17.86 -12.72
CA LEU A 169 -19.56 -18.90 -13.20
C LEU A 169 -20.99 -18.69 -12.69
N LEU A 170 -21.14 -18.34 -11.41
CA LEU A 170 -22.43 -17.96 -10.83
C LEU A 170 -23.03 -16.75 -11.54
N ALA A 171 -22.22 -15.74 -11.86
CA ALA A 171 -22.68 -14.57 -12.61
C ALA A 171 -23.17 -14.93 -14.02
N GLY A 172 -22.49 -15.85 -14.71
CA GLY A 172 -22.93 -16.38 -16.00
C GLY A 172 -24.29 -17.09 -15.90
N ALA A 173 -24.50 -17.89 -14.85
CA ALA A 173 -25.79 -18.54 -14.60
C ALA A 173 -26.91 -17.53 -14.33
N VAL A 174 -26.64 -16.48 -13.53
CA VAL A 174 -27.58 -15.38 -13.29
C VAL A 174 -27.89 -14.60 -14.57
N ALA A 175 -26.88 -14.32 -15.39
CA ALA A 175 -27.04 -13.64 -16.68
C ALA A 175 -27.95 -14.41 -17.64
N LEU A 176 -27.82 -15.74 -17.69
CA LEU A 176 -28.70 -16.61 -18.47
C LEU A 176 -30.13 -16.63 -17.90
N ALA A 177 -30.27 -16.75 -16.58
CA ALA A 177 -31.57 -16.79 -15.92
C ALA A 177 -32.35 -15.46 -15.98
N ALA A 178 -31.65 -14.33 -16.07
CA ALA A 178 -32.23 -12.99 -16.09
C ALA A 178 -32.72 -12.54 -17.48
N GLN A 179 -32.44 -13.29 -18.55
CA GLN A 179 -32.84 -12.92 -19.92
C GLN A 179 -34.36 -12.80 -20.05
N ASN A 180 -34.80 -11.80 -20.82
CA ASN A 180 -36.19 -11.64 -21.25
C ASN A 180 -36.25 -10.95 -22.63
N GLU A 181 -37.45 -10.71 -23.14
CA GLU A 181 -37.68 -10.08 -24.44
C GLU A 181 -37.17 -8.62 -24.53
N VAL A 182 -37.03 -7.94 -23.39
CA VAL A 182 -36.68 -6.51 -23.29
C VAL A 182 -35.22 -6.28 -22.91
N THR A 183 -34.62 -7.16 -22.13
CA THR A 183 -33.27 -7.00 -21.57
C THR A 183 -32.52 -8.32 -21.70
N GLN A 184 -31.43 -8.30 -22.48
CA GLN A 184 -30.56 -9.44 -22.67
C GLN A 184 -29.14 -9.10 -22.16
N PRO A 185 -28.75 -9.59 -20.97
CA PRO A 185 -27.41 -9.39 -20.45
C PRO A 185 -26.36 -10.08 -21.32
N PHE A 186 -25.22 -9.42 -21.57
CA PHE A 186 -24.11 -10.06 -22.28
C PHE A 186 -23.36 -11.03 -21.35
N VAL A 187 -23.54 -12.33 -21.59
CA VAL A 187 -22.96 -13.39 -20.74
C VAL A 187 -21.43 -13.29 -20.70
N GLY A 188 -20.76 -13.02 -21.83
CA GLY A 188 -19.31 -12.87 -21.87
C GLY A 188 -18.78 -11.70 -21.04
N GLU A 189 -19.51 -10.58 -21.02
CA GLU A 189 -19.16 -9.42 -20.20
C GLU A 189 -19.43 -9.69 -18.73
N ALA A 190 -20.54 -10.35 -18.39
CA ALA A 190 -20.82 -10.78 -17.03
C ALA A 190 -19.71 -11.69 -16.49
N LEU A 191 -19.29 -12.70 -17.26
CA LEU A 191 -18.18 -13.58 -16.88
C LEU A 191 -16.89 -12.79 -16.64
N LEU A 192 -16.49 -11.94 -17.59
CA LEU A 192 -15.24 -11.20 -17.52
C LEU A 192 -15.23 -10.18 -16.38
N SER A 193 -16.30 -9.38 -16.26
CA SER A 193 -16.33 -8.27 -15.31
C SER A 193 -16.40 -8.77 -13.86
N HIS A 194 -17.16 -9.83 -13.60
CA HIS A 194 -17.23 -10.46 -12.29
C HIS A 194 -15.93 -11.20 -11.95
N LEU A 195 -15.29 -11.86 -12.93
CA LEU A 195 -13.97 -12.47 -12.76
C LEU A 195 -12.93 -11.42 -12.35
N VAL A 196 -12.85 -10.32 -13.10
CA VAL A 196 -11.86 -9.25 -12.85
C VAL A 196 -12.10 -8.59 -11.51
N LEU A 197 -13.35 -8.23 -11.19
CA LEU A 197 -13.68 -7.57 -9.92
C LEU A 197 -13.41 -8.49 -8.72
N ALA A 198 -13.84 -9.74 -8.78
CA ALA A 198 -13.61 -10.71 -7.71
C ALA A 198 -12.13 -11.08 -7.58
N PHE A 199 -11.38 -11.19 -8.67
CA PHE A 199 -9.95 -11.43 -8.64
C PHE A 199 -9.21 -10.24 -8.00
N ALA A 200 -9.57 -9.01 -8.37
CA ALA A 200 -8.98 -7.80 -7.80
C ALA A 200 -9.30 -7.67 -6.30
N ALA A 201 -10.57 -7.78 -5.91
CA ALA A 201 -11.00 -7.70 -4.51
C ALA A 201 -10.41 -8.84 -3.67
N GLY A 202 -10.40 -10.07 -4.20
CA GLY A 202 -9.85 -11.25 -3.55
C GLY A 202 -8.34 -11.18 -3.34
N SER A 203 -7.61 -10.75 -4.38
CA SER A 203 -6.17 -10.53 -4.30
C SER A 203 -5.83 -9.42 -3.31
N LEU A 204 -6.59 -8.31 -3.34
CA LEU A 204 -6.38 -7.17 -2.45
C LEU A 204 -6.64 -7.52 -0.98
N ALA A 205 -7.72 -8.24 -0.70
CA ALA A 205 -8.06 -8.72 0.63
C ALA A 205 -6.97 -9.67 1.16
N THR A 206 -6.54 -10.63 0.34
CA THR A 206 -5.48 -11.58 0.69
C THR A 206 -4.15 -10.88 0.91
N ALA A 207 -3.79 -9.91 0.07
CA ALA A 207 -2.58 -9.12 0.27
C ALA A 207 -2.63 -8.33 1.59
N ARG A 208 -3.81 -7.84 1.98
CA ARG A 208 -4.06 -7.15 3.24
C ARG A 208 -4.03 -8.08 4.46
N THR A 209 -4.37 -9.36 4.32
CA THR A 209 -4.22 -10.32 5.43
C THR A 209 -2.75 -10.66 5.67
N ILE A 210 -1.93 -10.72 4.62
CA ILE A 210 -0.50 -11.05 4.70
C ILE A 210 0.34 -9.87 5.26
N GLY A 211 -0.06 -8.61 5.02
CA GLY A 211 0.66 -7.46 5.58
C GLY A 211 -0.01 -6.09 5.40
N PRO A 212 0.51 -5.03 6.05
CA PRO A 212 -0.05 -3.69 5.93
C PRO A 212 0.22 -3.06 4.54
N TRP A 213 -0.63 -2.11 4.13
CA TRP A 213 -0.58 -1.46 2.81
C TRP A 213 0.81 -0.91 2.44
N ARG A 214 1.48 -0.28 3.41
CA ARG A 214 2.83 0.28 3.25
C ARG A 214 3.90 -0.78 2.97
N SER A 215 3.68 -2.01 3.41
CA SER A 215 4.55 -3.16 3.14
C SER A 215 4.24 -3.79 1.78
N MET A 216 3.00 -3.67 1.29
CA MET A 216 2.59 -4.20 -0.02
C MET A 216 3.30 -3.47 -1.17
N LEU A 217 3.40 -2.14 -1.11
CA LEU A 217 4.21 -1.36 -2.07
C LEU A 217 5.69 -1.75 -2.05
N ARG A 218 6.19 -2.30 -0.94
CA ARG A 218 7.56 -2.80 -0.86
C ARG A 218 7.73 -4.17 -1.52
N LEU A 219 6.67 -4.87 -1.90
CA LEU A 219 6.75 -6.11 -2.67
C LEU A 219 7.24 -5.82 -4.10
N LEU A 220 6.88 -4.66 -4.66
CA LEU A 220 7.38 -4.19 -5.94
C LEU A 220 8.88 -3.81 -5.83
N PRO A 221 9.66 -3.97 -6.92
CA PRO A 221 10.99 -3.38 -7.02
C PRO A 221 10.92 -1.85 -6.90
N GLU A 222 12.06 -1.20 -6.63
CA GLU A 222 12.12 0.24 -6.36
C GLU A 222 11.57 1.10 -7.52
N ARG A 223 11.91 0.76 -8.77
CA ARG A 223 11.48 1.51 -9.98
C ARG A 223 9.97 1.42 -10.25
N PRO A 224 9.34 0.22 -10.33
CA PRO A 224 7.89 0.15 -10.45
C PRO A 224 7.17 0.81 -9.27
N ARG A 225 7.73 0.73 -8.06
CA ARG A 225 7.16 1.38 -6.88
C ARG A 225 7.13 2.90 -7.02
N SER A 226 8.18 3.52 -7.56
CA SER A 226 8.21 4.98 -7.78
C SER A 226 7.15 5.40 -8.80
N VAL A 227 7.03 4.64 -9.90
CA VAL A 227 6.01 4.87 -10.94
C VAL A 227 4.60 4.73 -10.37
N VAL A 228 4.29 3.63 -9.67
CA VAL A 228 2.96 3.40 -9.08
C VAL A 228 2.60 4.50 -8.08
N ALA A 229 3.55 4.94 -7.26
CA ALA A 229 3.32 6.04 -6.31
C ALA A 229 3.07 7.38 -7.03
N GLY A 230 3.85 7.69 -8.07
CA GLY A 230 3.66 8.88 -8.91
C GLY A 230 2.30 8.87 -9.61
N THR A 231 1.93 7.74 -10.24
CA THR A 231 0.63 7.56 -10.90
C THR A 231 -0.52 7.74 -9.93
N ALA A 232 -0.43 7.17 -8.73
CA ALA A 232 -1.46 7.33 -7.70
C ALA A 232 -1.63 8.81 -7.28
N VAL A 233 -0.53 9.56 -7.14
CA VAL A 233 -0.58 10.99 -6.82
C VAL A 233 -1.20 11.79 -7.95
N ALA A 234 -0.76 11.58 -9.19
CA ALA A 234 -1.28 12.29 -10.36
C ALA A 234 -2.80 12.06 -10.51
N LEU A 235 -3.25 10.80 -10.50
CA LEU A 235 -4.67 10.46 -10.58
C LEU A 235 -5.47 11.05 -9.42
N SER A 236 -4.94 11.03 -8.19
CA SER A 236 -5.66 11.60 -7.03
C SER A 236 -5.89 13.10 -7.19
N ILE A 237 -4.90 13.84 -7.68
CA ILE A 237 -5.02 15.28 -7.95
C ILE A 237 -6.05 15.53 -9.04
N MET A 238 -5.98 14.78 -10.15
CA MET A 238 -6.86 14.95 -11.29
C MET A 238 -8.32 14.60 -10.96
N LEU A 239 -8.55 13.50 -10.22
CA LEU A 239 -9.89 13.12 -9.77
C LEU A 239 -10.44 14.09 -8.72
N ALA A 240 -9.60 14.60 -7.82
CA ALA A 240 -10.02 15.63 -6.85
C ALA A 240 -10.42 16.94 -7.56
N ALA A 241 -9.66 17.35 -8.58
CA ALA A 241 -10.03 18.49 -9.41
C ALA A 241 -11.31 18.23 -10.22
N GLY A 242 -11.49 17.02 -10.77
CA GLY A 242 -12.73 16.62 -11.43
C GLY A 242 -13.94 16.67 -10.52
N LEU A 243 -13.79 16.21 -9.28
CA LEU A 243 -14.83 16.32 -8.25
C LEU A 243 -15.13 17.78 -7.90
N ALA A 244 -14.10 18.61 -7.70
CA ALA A 244 -14.29 20.03 -7.42
C ALA A 244 -15.03 20.75 -8.55
N LEU A 245 -14.73 20.40 -9.81
CA LEU A 245 -15.42 20.95 -10.97
C LEU A 245 -16.90 20.56 -11.01
N VAL A 246 -17.21 19.28 -10.80
CA VAL A 246 -18.60 18.78 -10.77
C VAL A 246 -19.39 19.43 -9.63
N LEU A 247 -18.83 19.49 -8.42
CA LEU A 247 -19.50 20.13 -7.29
C LEU A 247 -19.66 21.64 -7.52
N GLY A 248 -18.67 22.30 -8.11
CA GLY A 248 -18.75 23.71 -8.49
C GLY A 248 -19.87 23.98 -9.49
N ALA A 249 -20.02 23.13 -10.51
CA ALA A 249 -21.08 23.23 -11.50
C ALA A 249 -22.47 22.99 -10.87
N VAL A 250 -22.61 21.98 -10.01
CA VAL A 250 -23.86 21.72 -9.27
C VAL A 250 -24.27 22.91 -8.40
N VAL A 251 -23.31 23.58 -7.76
CA VAL A 251 -23.58 24.77 -6.94
C VAL A 251 -23.94 25.98 -7.80
N ALA A 252 -23.25 26.18 -8.93
CA ALA A 252 -23.49 27.30 -9.84
C ALA A 252 -24.90 27.22 -10.47
N ASP A 253 -25.31 26.03 -10.91
CA ASP A 253 -26.54 25.82 -11.69
C ASP A 253 -27.62 25.08 -10.90
N PHE A 254 -27.57 25.18 -9.58
CA PHE A 254 -28.52 24.50 -8.67
C PHE A 254 -29.99 24.83 -8.99
N GLY A 255 -30.26 26.07 -9.41
CA GLY A 255 -31.61 26.49 -9.80
C GLY A 255 -32.17 25.72 -11.00
N GLN A 256 -31.33 25.40 -11.99
CA GLN A 256 -31.75 24.63 -13.17
C GLN A 256 -31.96 23.15 -12.81
N ILE A 257 -31.12 22.59 -11.95
CA ILE A 257 -31.31 21.25 -11.38
C ILE A 257 -32.67 21.16 -10.68
N GLN A 258 -33.02 22.16 -9.86
CA GLN A 258 -34.29 22.20 -9.15
C GLN A 258 -35.48 22.25 -10.11
N GLN A 259 -35.43 23.10 -11.15
CA GLN A 259 -36.50 23.20 -12.15
C GLN A 259 -36.72 21.86 -12.89
N LEU A 260 -35.64 21.17 -13.27
CA LEU A 260 -35.73 19.85 -13.91
C LEU A 260 -36.31 18.79 -12.97
N SER A 261 -35.98 18.85 -11.68
CA SER A 261 -36.54 17.94 -10.67
C SER A 261 -38.04 18.18 -10.46
N GLU A 262 -38.46 19.44 -10.42
CA GLU A 262 -39.87 19.84 -10.31
C GLU A 262 -40.69 19.40 -11.53
N LEU A 263 -40.14 19.51 -12.74
CA LEU A 263 -40.77 19.03 -13.97
C LEU A 263 -41.01 17.51 -13.98
N LEU A 264 -40.08 16.74 -13.40
CA LEU A 264 -40.23 15.29 -13.28
C LEU A 264 -41.26 14.88 -12.22
N ALA A 265 -41.58 15.78 -11.29
CA ALA A 265 -42.51 15.60 -10.17
C ALA A 265 -42.45 14.18 -9.54
N PRO A 266 -41.26 13.69 -9.13
CA PRO A 266 -41.06 12.28 -8.80
C PRO A 266 -41.69 11.87 -7.44
N GLY A 267 -42.30 12.82 -6.71
CA GLY A 267 -42.74 12.62 -5.33
C GLY A 267 -41.58 12.37 -4.37
N PHE A 268 -41.88 12.13 -3.10
CA PHE A 268 -40.83 11.94 -2.08
C PHE A 268 -39.99 10.68 -2.33
N VAL A 269 -40.63 9.53 -2.53
CA VAL A 269 -39.93 8.24 -2.72
C VAL A 269 -39.18 8.22 -4.04
N GLY A 270 -39.80 8.67 -5.13
CA GLY A 270 -39.14 8.76 -6.43
C GLY A 270 -37.98 9.76 -6.42
N GLY A 271 -38.13 10.89 -5.73
CA GLY A 271 -37.07 11.88 -5.54
C GLY A 271 -35.87 11.30 -4.77
N ALA A 272 -36.12 10.54 -3.70
CA ALA A 272 -35.05 9.87 -2.96
C ALA A 272 -34.33 8.81 -3.79
N LEU A 273 -35.06 8.03 -4.59
CA LEU A 273 -34.46 7.04 -5.52
C LEU A 273 -33.68 7.71 -6.65
N LEU A 274 -34.19 8.82 -7.19
CA LEU A 274 -33.51 9.61 -8.21
C LEU A 274 -32.19 10.19 -7.67
N LEU A 275 -32.23 10.80 -6.48
CA LEU A 275 -31.03 11.30 -5.81
C LEU A 275 -30.02 10.18 -5.57
N LEU A 276 -30.47 9.00 -5.15
CA LEU A 276 -29.59 7.83 -4.98
C LEU A 276 -28.90 7.47 -6.30
N VAL A 277 -29.64 7.42 -7.42
CA VAL A 277 -29.07 7.14 -8.74
C VAL A 277 -28.06 8.21 -9.15
N GLU A 278 -28.36 9.50 -8.94
CA GLU A 278 -27.45 10.61 -9.23
C GLU A 278 -26.15 10.51 -8.42
N VAL A 279 -26.25 10.17 -7.13
CA VAL A 279 -25.07 9.94 -6.26
C VAL A 279 -24.25 8.74 -6.76
N LEU A 280 -24.89 7.67 -7.24
CA LEU A 280 -24.17 6.52 -7.80
C LEU A 280 -23.45 6.89 -9.12
N TYR A 281 -24.01 7.80 -9.92
CA TYR A 281 -23.37 8.34 -11.13
C TYR A 281 -22.32 9.42 -10.86
N LEU A 282 -22.24 9.96 -9.63
CA LEU A 282 -21.23 10.96 -9.27
C LEU A 282 -19.81 10.50 -9.61
N PHE A 283 -19.49 9.22 -9.41
CA PHE A 283 -18.18 8.67 -9.77
C PHE A 283 -17.88 8.74 -11.28
N ASN A 284 -18.89 8.54 -12.13
CA ASN A 284 -18.77 8.74 -13.57
C ASN A 284 -18.52 10.22 -13.86
N PHE A 285 -19.31 11.11 -13.27
CA PHE A 285 -19.18 12.56 -13.48
C PHE A 285 -17.81 13.10 -13.04
N VAL A 286 -17.23 12.58 -11.95
CA VAL A 286 -15.86 12.93 -11.53
C VAL A 286 -14.84 12.58 -12.62
N ILE A 287 -14.98 11.42 -13.25
CA ILE A 287 -14.10 10.99 -14.35
C ILE A 287 -14.36 11.82 -15.62
N TRP A 288 -15.61 12.23 -15.86
CA TRP A 288 -15.94 13.14 -16.95
C TRP A 288 -15.34 14.53 -16.72
N GLY A 289 -15.36 15.02 -15.47
CA GLY A 289 -14.67 16.24 -15.06
C GLY A 289 -13.16 16.12 -15.24
N MET A 290 -12.55 14.98 -14.89
CA MET A 290 -11.14 14.71 -15.19
C MET A 290 -10.86 14.76 -16.70
N ALA A 291 -11.74 14.19 -17.53
CA ALA A 291 -11.59 14.23 -18.98
C ALA A 291 -11.74 15.66 -19.55
N TYR A 292 -12.63 16.46 -18.98
CA TYR A 292 -12.76 17.90 -19.26
C TYR A 292 -11.47 18.64 -18.91
N ILE A 293 -10.92 18.42 -17.71
CA ILE A 293 -9.67 19.02 -17.25
C ILE A 293 -8.48 18.65 -18.12
N SER A 294 -8.49 17.43 -18.67
CA SER A 294 -7.44 16.95 -19.57
C SER A 294 -7.60 17.51 -20.99
N GLY A 295 -8.73 18.14 -21.34
CA GLY A 295 -8.96 18.73 -22.65
C GLY A 295 -9.95 17.98 -23.56
N PRO A 296 -9.88 16.64 -23.73
CA PRO A 296 -10.81 15.90 -24.61
C PRO A 296 -12.28 16.07 -24.25
N GLY A 297 -12.60 16.30 -22.97
CA GLY A 297 -13.98 16.45 -22.54
C GLY A 297 -14.79 15.15 -22.59
N PHE A 298 -16.10 15.29 -22.75
CA PHE A 298 -17.02 14.16 -22.85
C PHE A 298 -18.19 14.47 -23.78
N ALA A 299 -18.87 13.42 -24.25
CA ALA A 299 -20.05 13.52 -25.10
C ALA A 299 -21.32 13.12 -24.33
N LEU A 300 -22.44 13.76 -24.64
CA LEU A 300 -23.79 13.42 -24.19
C LEU A 300 -24.64 12.98 -25.39
N GLY A 301 -24.07 12.06 -26.17
CA GLY A 301 -24.66 11.56 -27.39
C GLY A 301 -23.84 11.92 -28.64
N ALA A 302 -24.17 11.26 -29.74
CA ALA A 302 -23.49 11.43 -31.03
C ALA A 302 -23.57 12.89 -31.51
N GLY A 303 -22.41 13.46 -31.84
CA GLY A 303 -22.29 14.84 -32.33
C GLY A 303 -22.34 15.91 -31.23
N THR A 304 -22.21 15.53 -29.96
CA THR A 304 -22.11 16.49 -28.83
C THR A 304 -20.71 16.49 -28.24
N LEU A 305 -20.30 17.61 -27.66
CA LEU A 305 -19.00 17.77 -27.01
C LEU A 305 -19.11 18.79 -25.88
N VAL A 306 -18.61 18.41 -24.71
CA VAL A 306 -18.41 19.30 -23.57
C VAL A 306 -16.93 19.30 -23.24
N ALA A 307 -16.21 20.33 -23.70
CA ALA A 307 -14.77 20.49 -23.50
C ALA A 307 -14.43 21.93 -23.10
N PRO A 308 -13.25 22.19 -22.50
CA PRO A 308 -12.80 23.55 -22.22
C PRO A 308 -12.72 24.41 -23.49
N THR A 309 -12.40 23.81 -24.63
CA THR A 309 -12.26 24.52 -25.91
C THR A 309 -13.59 24.93 -26.53
N GLY A 310 -14.72 24.40 -26.04
CA GLY A 310 -16.05 24.73 -26.51
C GLY A 310 -17.09 23.69 -26.12
N VAL A 311 -18.33 24.13 -26.08
CA VAL A 311 -19.48 23.31 -25.70
C VAL A 311 -20.49 23.28 -26.84
N GLN A 312 -20.83 22.08 -27.28
CA GLN A 312 -21.86 21.79 -28.29
C GLN A 312 -22.81 20.74 -27.70
N LEU A 313 -23.97 21.19 -27.23
CA LEU A 313 -25.01 20.30 -26.71
C LEU A 313 -26.06 20.00 -27.79
N GLY A 314 -26.60 18.79 -27.72
CA GLY A 314 -27.79 18.39 -28.49
C GLY A 314 -29.03 18.37 -27.60
N ALA A 315 -30.00 17.53 -27.94
CA ALA A 315 -31.10 17.22 -27.03
C ALA A 315 -30.57 16.42 -25.83
N VAL A 316 -30.52 17.06 -24.66
CA VAL A 316 -30.04 16.44 -23.41
C VAL A 316 -31.22 15.77 -22.69
N PRO A 317 -31.06 14.55 -22.12
CA PRO A 317 -32.09 13.93 -21.30
C PRO A 317 -32.48 14.83 -20.11
N ALA A 318 -33.76 14.82 -19.73
CA ALA A 318 -34.29 15.59 -18.60
C ALA A 318 -33.92 14.96 -17.22
N LEU A 319 -32.63 14.69 -17.01
CA LEU A 319 -32.08 14.28 -15.72
C LEU A 319 -31.64 15.52 -14.95
N PRO A 320 -32.09 15.73 -13.69
CA PRO A 320 -31.80 16.97 -12.96
C PRO A 320 -30.31 17.30 -12.88
N VAL A 321 -29.44 16.33 -12.56
CA VAL A 321 -27.98 16.54 -12.51
C VAL A 321 -27.36 17.08 -13.81
N LEU A 322 -27.98 16.82 -14.98
CA LEU A 322 -27.50 17.35 -16.26
C LEU A 322 -27.83 18.84 -16.44
N GLY A 323 -28.64 19.43 -15.55
CA GLY A 323 -28.81 20.88 -15.47
C GLY A 323 -27.53 21.63 -15.07
N ALA A 324 -26.52 20.94 -14.54
CA ALA A 324 -25.20 21.51 -14.22
C ALA A 324 -24.26 21.63 -15.43
N LEU A 325 -24.73 21.34 -16.64
CA LEU A 325 -23.89 21.44 -17.83
C LEU A 325 -23.72 22.91 -18.24
N PRO A 326 -22.52 23.31 -18.68
CA PRO A 326 -22.32 24.64 -19.21
C PRO A 326 -23.16 24.87 -20.47
N ASP A 327 -23.59 26.11 -20.67
CA ASP A 327 -24.29 26.52 -21.88
C ASP A 327 -23.47 26.28 -23.14
N SER A 328 -24.17 26.05 -24.27
CA SER A 328 -23.51 25.88 -25.57
C SER A 328 -22.87 27.19 -26.04
N GLY A 329 -21.63 27.12 -26.51
CA GLY A 329 -20.88 28.28 -26.99
C GLY A 329 -19.43 28.30 -26.55
N THR A 330 -18.83 29.49 -26.59
CA THR A 330 -17.44 29.71 -26.17
C THR A 330 -17.34 29.75 -24.65
N THR A 331 -16.51 28.87 -24.11
CA THR A 331 -16.27 28.79 -22.67
C THR A 331 -15.54 30.04 -22.17
N PRO A 332 -15.90 30.60 -21.00
CA PRO A 332 -15.23 31.75 -20.41
C PRO A 332 -13.70 31.55 -20.31
N PRO A 333 -12.85 32.55 -20.64
CA PRO A 333 -11.40 32.38 -20.69
C PRO A 333 -10.75 31.92 -19.38
N TRP A 334 -11.31 32.28 -18.23
CA TRP A 334 -10.77 31.90 -16.93
C TRP A 334 -10.87 30.38 -16.66
N LEU A 335 -11.83 29.68 -17.29
CA LEU A 335 -11.94 28.21 -17.22
C LEU A 335 -10.79 27.51 -17.94
N MET A 336 -10.02 28.20 -18.79
CA MET A 336 -8.82 27.63 -19.41
C MET A 336 -7.73 27.31 -18.37
N GLY A 337 -7.75 27.96 -17.21
CA GLY A 337 -6.83 27.66 -16.11
C GLY A 337 -6.92 26.22 -15.62
N VAL A 338 -8.05 25.55 -15.86
CA VAL A 338 -8.28 24.15 -15.52
C VAL A 338 -7.31 23.23 -16.28
N LEU A 339 -6.90 23.58 -17.51
CA LEU A 339 -5.94 22.82 -18.30
C LEU A 339 -4.53 22.77 -17.69
N ALA A 340 -4.22 23.60 -16.69
CA ALA A 340 -2.94 23.54 -15.97
C ALA A 340 -2.86 22.36 -14.99
N VAL A 341 -4.01 21.80 -14.55
CA VAL A 341 -4.07 20.78 -13.50
C VAL A 341 -3.31 19.49 -13.86
N PRO A 342 -3.44 18.91 -15.08
CA PRO A 342 -2.70 17.70 -15.45
C PRO A 342 -1.18 17.93 -15.44
N PHE A 343 -0.71 19.11 -15.86
CA PHE A 343 0.72 19.47 -15.81
C PHE A 343 1.22 19.60 -14.37
N ILE A 344 0.45 20.21 -13.47
CA ILE A 344 0.78 20.30 -12.04
C ILE A 344 0.84 18.89 -11.42
N ALA A 345 -0.15 18.05 -11.73
CA ALA A 345 -0.21 16.66 -11.28
C ALA A 345 1.03 15.87 -11.76
N GLY A 346 1.41 16.03 -13.03
CA GLY A 346 2.61 15.44 -13.60
C GLY A 346 3.89 15.95 -12.96
N ALA A 347 4.02 17.26 -12.73
CA ALA A 347 5.19 17.83 -12.07
C ALA A 347 5.38 17.25 -10.66
N LEU A 348 4.31 17.16 -9.87
CA LEU A 348 4.38 16.58 -8.52
C LEU A 348 4.68 15.07 -8.56
N ALA A 349 4.12 14.34 -9.51
CA ALA A 349 4.41 12.92 -9.71
C ALA A 349 5.88 12.69 -10.11
N GLY A 350 6.43 13.50 -11.02
CA GLY A 350 7.84 13.41 -11.44
C GLY A 350 8.83 13.72 -10.31
N VAL A 351 8.56 14.75 -9.49
CA VAL A 351 9.31 15.02 -8.27
C VAL A 351 9.31 13.81 -7.33
N LEU A 352 8.14 13.19 -7.12
CA LEU A 352 8.01 12.02 -6.25
C LEU A 352 8.77 10.81 -6.81
N VAL A 353 8.68 10.56 -8.12
CA VAL A 353 9.40 9.47 -8.81
C VAL A 353 10.91 9.62 -8.61
N ALA A 354 11.45 10.82 -8.85
CA ALA A 354 12.88 11.10 -8.68
C ALA A 354 13.34 10.98 -7.21
N ARG A 355 12.48 11.35 -6.24
CA ARG A 355 12.80 11.23 -4.80
C ARG A 355 12.79 9.79 -4.30
N ILE A 356 11.90 8.93 -4.83
CA ILE A 356 11.82 7.52 -4.42
C ILE A 356 12.97 6.71 -5.01
N SER A 357 13.43 7.03 -6.23
CA SER A 357 14.51 6.31 -6.89
C SER A 357 15.44 7.24 -7.66
N PRO A 358 16.31 7.99 -6.96
CA PRO A 358 17.36 8.79 -7.60
C PRO A 358 18.25 7.93 -8.50
N THR A 359 18.82 8.53 -9.53
CA THR A 359 19.60 7.82 -10.53
C THR A 359 20.81 8.65 -10.99
N PRO A 360 22.00 8.05 -11.08
CA PRO A 360 23.20 8.78 -11.49
C PRO A 360 23.22 9.07 -13.00
N GLN A 361 22.49 8.32 -13.82
CA GLN A 361 22.38 8.58 -15.26
C GLN A 361 21.38 9.71 -15.51
N PHE A 362 21.83 10.81 -16.13
CA PHE A 362 21.00 12.01 -16.36
C PHE A 362 19.77 11.74 -17.23
N GLU A 363 19.87 10.84 -18.20
CA GLU A 363 18.80 10.54 -19.16
C GLU A 363 17.69 9.63 -18.58
N SER A 364 18.01 8.83 -17.55
CA SER A 364 17.04 7.85 -17.05
C SER A 364 15.97 8.47 -16.16
N ALA A 365 16.25 9.57 -15.47
CA ALA A 365 15.27 10.24 -14.63
C ALA A 365 14.07 10.80 -15.42
N PRO A 366 14.26 11.58 -16.50
CA PRO A 366 13.16 12.00 -17.36
C PRO A 366 12.37 10.84 -17.97
N LEU A 367 13.06 9.76 -18.38
CA LEU A 367 12.41 8.59 -18.96
C LEU A 367 11.44 7.91 -17.97
N TRP A 368 11.85 7.74 -16.71
CA TRP A 368 10.98 7.19 -15.66
C TRP A 368 9.85 8.15 -15.26
N GLY A 369 10.09 9.46 -15.33
CA GLY A 369 9.04 10.48 -15.20
C GLY A 369 7.98 10.34 -16.31
N PHE A 370 8.42 10.20 -17.57
CA PHE A 370 7.51 9.98 -18.70
C PHE A 370 6.77 8.63 -18.59
N ALA A 371 7.45 7.57 -18.16
CA ALA A 371 6.83 6.26 -17.91
C ALA A 371 5.72 6.34 -16.84
N CYS A 372 5.87 7.23 -15.85
CA CYS A 372 4.81 7.55 -14.89
C CYS A 372 3.62 8.25 -15.56
N GLY A 373 3.86 9.17 -16.48
CA GLY A 373 2.81 9.78 -17.30
C GLY A 373 2.06 8.76 -18.16
N LEU A 374 2.78 7.86 -18.84
CA LEU A 374 2.19 6.77 -19.62
C LEU A 374 1.32 5.86 -18.74
N ALA A 375 1.81 5.45 -17.58
CA ALA A 375 1.02 4.67 -16.64
C ALA A 375 -0.23 5.43 -16.16
N THR A 376 -0.13 6.73 -15.93
CA THR A 376 -1.24 7.61 -15.55
C THR A 376 -2.27 7.70 -16.67
N GLY A 377 -1.85 7.94 -17.90
CA GLY A 377 -2.74 8.01 -19.06
C GLY A 377 -3.44 6.69 -19.34
N LEU A 378 -2.76 5.54 -19.23
CA LEU A 378 -3.40 4.23 -19.38
C LEU A 378 -4.49 3.99 -18.34
N VAL A 379 -4.24 4.35 -17.07
CA VAL A 379 -5.25 4.21 -16.01
C VAL A 379 -6.39 5.21 -16.20
N ALA A 380 -6.10 6.46 -16.55
CA ALA A 380 -7.12 7.48 -16.83
C ALA A 380 -8.00 7.09 -18.02
N GLY A 381 -7.41 6.55 -19.08
CA GLY A 381 -8.13 6.01 -20.24
C GLY A 381 -9.01 4.82 -19.88
N LEU A 382 -8.54 3.90 -19.03
CA LEU A 382 -9.35 2.81 -18.51
C LEU A 382 -10.54 3.33 -17.67
N LEU A 383 -10.29 4.31 -16.79
CA LEU A 383 -11.35 4.96 -16.02
C LEU A 383 -12.37 5.64 -16.94
N ALA A 384 -11.92 6.32 -17.99
CA ALA A 384 -12.78 6.93 -18.99
C ALA A 384 -13.61 5.88 -19.75
N ALA A 385 -13.01 4.74 -20.14
CA ALA A 385 -13.72 3.63 -20.77
C ALA A 385 -14.81 3.03 -19.85
N LEU A 386 -14.55 2.96 -18.55
CA LEU A 386 -15.52 2.48 -17.56
C LEU A 386 -16.58 3.56 -17.22
N ALA A 387 -16.24 4.84 -17.29
CA ALA A 387 -17.16 5.92 -16.97
C ALA A 387 -18.10 6.28 -18.12
N GLY A 388 -17.79 5.85 -19.34
CA GLY A 388 -18.59 6.04 -20.55
C GLY A 388 -19.22 4.74 -21.06
N GLY A 389 -20.12 4.87 -22.03
CA GLY A 389 -20.77 3.75 -22.68
C GLY A 389 -22.04 4.16 -23.42
N PRO A 390 -22.62 3.27 -24.23
CA PRO A 390 -23.91 3.52 -24.86
C PRO A 390 -25.02 3.51 -23.80
N LEU A 391 -26.01 4.40 -23.93
CA LEU A 391 -27.25 4.39 -23.13
C LEU A 391 -28.45 3.87 -23.94
N GLY A 392 -28.24 3.54 -25.21
CA GLY A 392 -29.25 3.10 -26.16
C GLY A 392 -28.66 3.12 -27.57
N GLY A 393 -29.52 3.20 -28.59
CA GLY A 393 -29.09 3.32 -29.98
C GLY A 393 -29.08 4.76 -30.50
N ALA A 394 -28.66 4.89 -31.76
CA ALA A 394 -28.60 6.14 -32.50
C ALA A 394 -27.85 7.26 -31.74
N ARG A 395 -28.55 8.33 -31.33
CA ARG A 395 -27.91 9.47 -30.65
C ARG A 395 -27.32 9.09 -29.29
N LEU A 396 -27.85 8.11 -28.58
CA LEU A 396 -27.34 7.70 -27.26
C LEU A 396 -26.31 6.55 -27.34
N ALA A 397 -25.80 6.24 -28.53
CA ALA A 397 -24.80 5.19 -28.71
C ALA A 397 -23.41 5.56 -28.17
N ALA A 398 -23.12 6.85 -27.97
CA ALA A 398 -21.84 7.33 -27.46
C ALA A 398 -22.05 8.39 -26.38
N VAL A 399 -21.94 7.98 -25.11
CA VAL A 399 -22.07 8.86 -23.95
C VAL A 399 -20.86 8.69 -23.04
N GLY A 400 -20.29 9.80 -22.58
CA GLY A 400 -19.09 9.86 -21.75
C GLY A 400 -17.81 10.22 -22.50
N PRO A 401 -16.66 10.15 -21.81
CA PRO A 401 -15.36 10.55 -22.34
C PRO A 401 -14.78 9.54 -23.32
N SER A 402 -14.02 10.03 -24.29
CA SER A 402 -13.29 9.18 -25.24
C SER A 402 -12.05 8.58 -24.59
N ALA A 403 -12.08 7.28 -24.30
CA ALA A 403 -11.03 6.57 -23.55
C ALA A 403 -9.62 6.74 -24.13
N TRP A 404 -9.47 6.64 -25.45
CA TRP A 404 -8.16 6.75 -26.10
C TRP A 404 -7.66 8.20 -26.15
N GLN A 405 -8.56 9.18 -26.31
CA GLN A 405 -8.19 10.60 -26.31
C GLN A 405 -7.73 11.02 -24.92
N VAL A 406 -8.46 10.61 -23.88
CA VAL A 406 -8.06 10.83 -22.49
C VAL A 406 -6.74 10.14 -22.20
N ALA A 407 -6.55 8.88 -22.63
CA ALA A 407 -5.29 8.18 -22.43
C ALA A 407 -4.10 8.91 -23.06
N LEU A 408 -4.27 9.39 -24.29
CA LEU A 408 -3.23 10.10 -25.04
C LEU A 408 -2.93 11.47 -24.42
N SER A 409 -3.94 12.30 -24.17
CA SER A 409 -3.74 13.65 -23.64
C SER A 409 -3.12 13.59 -22.23
N VAL A 410 -3.64 12.74 -21.33
CA VAL A 410 -3.08 12.57 -19.99
C VAL A 410 -1.64 12.02 -20.05
N THR A 411 -1.34 11.09 -20.96
CA THR A 411 0.04 10.60 -21.15
C THR A 411 0.99 11.74 -21.52
N LEU A 412 0.57 12.62 -22.43
CA LEU A 412 1.41 13.72 -22.90
C LEU A 412 1.55 14.82 -21.84
N GLU A 413 0.45 15.30 -21.27
CA GLU A 413 0.46 16.38 -20.28
C GLU A 413 1.18 15.98 -18.99
N VAL A 414 0.78 14.85 -18.40
CA VAL A 414 1.38 14.33 -17.17
C VAL A 414 2.79 13.83 -17.47
N GLY A 415 3.02 13.14 -18.59
CA GLY A 415 4.32 12.55 -18.92
C GLY A 415 5.40 13.57 -19.25
N VAL A 416 5.08 14.62 -20.02
CA VAL A 416 6.04 15.69 -20.30
C VAL A 416 6.37 16.44 -19.01
N ALA A 417 5.37 16.84 -18.22
CA ALA A 417 5.60 17.53 -16.94
C ALA A 417 6.36 16.66 -15.93
N ALA A 418 6.02 15.37 -15.84
CA ALA A 418 6.70 14.42 -14.97
C ALA A 418 8.14 14.14 -15.42
N GLY A 419 8.39 14.05 -16.74
CA GLY A 419 9.73 13.87 -17.28
C GLY A 419 10.64 15.05 -16.96
N ILE A 420 10.18 16.28 -17.24
CA ILE A 420 10.94 17.51 -16.95
C ILE A 420 11.21 17.64 -15.45
N SER A 421 10.18 17.52 -14.61
CA SER A 421 10.31 17.65 -13.16
C SER A 421 11.15 16.55 -12.52
N ALA A 422 11.06 15.30 -12.99
CA ALA A 422 11.90 14.19 -12.54
C ALA A 422 13.37 14.43 -12.91
N GLY A 423 13.64 14.89 -14.13
CA GLY A 423 14.98 15.27 -14.58
C GLY A 423 15.60 16.37 -13.72
N LEU A 424 14.89 17.48 -13.55
CA LEU A 424 15.33 18.62 -12.72
C LEU A 424 15.54 18.23 -11.26
N THR A 425 14.61 17.45 -10.69
CA THR A 425 14.71 16.99 -9.29
C THR A 425 15.89 16.04 -9.11
N ASN A 426 16.08 15.09 -10.04
CA ASN A 426 17.19 14.15 -9.98
C ASN A 426 18.54 14.86 -10.15
N TRP A 427 18.62 15.80 -11.09
CA TRP A 427 19.78 16.69 -11.26
C TRP A 427 20.10 17.40 -9.94
N TRP A 428 19.11 18.06 -9.33
CA TRP A 428 19.29 18.75 -8.06
C TRP A 428 19.78 17.83 -6.93
N LEU A 429 19.20 16.63 -6.77
CA LEU A 429 19.59 15.66 -5.75
C LEU A 429 21.02 15.17 -5.93
N VAL A 430 21.41 14.78 -7.16
CA VAL A 430 22.75 14.25 -7.45
C VAL A 430 23.82 15.33 -7.30
N PHE A 431 23.56 16.54 -7.82
CA PHE A 431 24.54 17.63 -7.75
C PHE A 431 24.71 18.20 -6.33
N HIS A 432 23.65 18.26 -5.52
CA HIS A 432 23.80 18.68 -4.12
C HIS A 432 24.56 17.65 -3.28
N ASP A 433 24.27 16.36 -3.42
CA ASP A 433 24.99 15.32 -2.67
C ASP A 433 26.47 15.26 -3.06
N ALA A 434 26.80 15.43 -4.33
CA ALA A 434 28.19 15.54 -4.79
C ALA A 434 28.90 16.74 -4.13
N ARG A 435 28.27 17.92 -4.11
CA ARG A 435 28.85 19.12 -3.47
C ARG A 435 29.04 18.94 -1.96
N VAL A 436 28.12 18.26 -1.28
CA VAL A 436 28.20 18.01 0.18
C VAL A 436 29.30 17.00 0.50
N ARG A 437 29.48 15.94 -0.31
CA ARG A 437 30.55 14.93 -0.11
C ARG A 437 31.95 15.44 -0.45
N VAL A 438 32.09 16.35 -1.42
CA VAL A 438 33.40 16.89 -1.82
C VAL A 438 33.89 17.98 -0.86
N ARG A 439 33.00 18.70 -0.16
CA ARG A 439 33.35 19.73 0.83
C ARG A 439 34.33 19.26 1.93
N PRO A 440 34.11 18.12 2.63
CA PRO A 440 35.04 17.66 3.66
C PRO A 440 36.39 17.21 3.07
N VAL A 441 36.40 16.55 1.90
CA VAL A 441 37.65 16.13 1.24
C VAL A 441 38.47 17.34 0.79
N ARG A 442 37.81 18.34 0.19
CA ARG A 442 38.45 19.58 -0.22
C ARG A 442 38.97 20.38 0.98
N ARG A 443 38.20 20.48 2.07
CA ARG A 443 38.66 21.13 3.31
C ARG A 443 39.81 20.38 3.97
N ALA A 444 39.81 19.05 3.94
CA ALA A 444 40.92 18.24 4.42
C ALA A 444 42.17 18.45 3.56
N GLY A 445 42.04 18.49 2.23
CA GLY A 445 43.12 18.83 1.30
C GLY A 445 43.66 20.24 1.52
N GLU A 446 42.80 21.25 1.64
CA GLU A 446 43.18 22.64 1.94
C GLU A 446 43.88 22.76 3.31
N ALA A 447 43.42 22.00 4.32
CA ALA A 447 44.05 21.95 5.64
C ALA A 447 45.43 21.29 5.59
N LEU A 448 45.59 20.21 4.82
CA LEU A 448 46.87 19.54 4.59
C LEU A 448 47.87 20.45 3.86
N VAL A 449 47.44 21.12 2.79
CA VAL A 449 48.27 22.10 2.07
C VAL A 449 48.70 23.26 2.97
N LYS A 450 47.78 23.77 3.80
CA LYS A 450 48.09 24.84 4.77
C LYS A 450 49.04 24.37 5.88
N ALA A 451 48.92 23.13 6.34
CA ALA A 451 49.83 22.52 7.31
C ALA A 451 51.23 22.29 6.71
N ALA A 452 51.30 21.80 5.47
CA ALA A 452 52.55 21.61 4.73
C ALA A 452 53.29 22.92 4.47
N GLY A 453 52.56 23.99 4.11
CA GLY A 453 53.11 25.34 3.97
C GLY A 453 53.65 25.92 5.29
N LYS A 454 52.96 25.69 6.42
CA LYS A 454 53.43 26.11 7.75
C LYS A 454 54.67 25.34 8.21
N ALA A 455 54.76 24.06 7.86
CA ALA A 455 55.90 23.21 8.18
C ALA A 455 57.13 23.44 7.27
N LYS A 456 57.06 24.38 6.30
CA LYS A 456 58.08 24.58 5.26
C LYS A 456 58.45 23.27 4.52
N LEU A 457 57.52 22.32 4.47
CA LEU A 457 57.64 21.07 3.71
C LEU A 457 57.24 21.26 2.24
N ALA A 458 56.71 22.44 1.88
CA ALA A 458 56.52 22.84 0.50
C ALA A 458 57.89 23.17 -0.10
N ALA A 459 58.59 22.15 -0.60
CA ALA A 459 59.52 22.35 -1.70
C ALA A 459 58.75 23.06 -2.83
N PRO A 460 59.39 23.93 -3.63
CA PRO A 460 58.74 24.43 -4.82
C PRO A 460 58.42 23.19 -5.66
N VAL A 461 57.14 22.85 -5.75
CA VAL A 461 56.67 22.00 -6.83
C VAL A 461 56.93 22.86 -8.06
N VAL A 462 58.12 22.68 -8.65
CA VAL A 462 58.30 22.95 -10.07
C VAL A 462 57.11 22.25 -10.68
N ALA A 463 56.22 23.02 -11.30
CA ALA A 463 55.16 22.45 -12.10
C ALA A 463 55.87 21.62 -13.15
N ALA A 464 56.06 20.33 -12.88
CA ALA A 464 56.34 19.37 -13.91
C ALA A 464 55.14 19.51 -14.84
N GLU A 465 55.35 20.10 -16.00
CA GLU A 465 54.36 20.13 -17.06
C GLU A 465 53.90 18.69 -17.21
N LEU A 466 52.65 18.43 -16.80
CA LEU A 466 52.03 17.15 -17.06
C LEU A 466 52.12 16.97 -18.58
N PRO A 467 52.70 15.86 -19.08
CA PRO A 467 52.83 15.65 -20.51
C PRO A 467 51.45 15.86 -21.13
N GLY A 468 51.36 16.79 -22.08
CA GLY A 468 50.09 17.20 -22.68
C GLY A 468 49.34 16.04 -23.34
N HIS A 469 50.03 14.93 -23.56
CA HIS A 469 49.53 13.69 -24.12
C HIS A 469 50.10 12.47 -23.37
N TRP A 470 49.26 11.48 -23.10
CA TRP A 470 49.57 10.28 -22.29
C TRP A 470 50.64 9.35 -22.90
N MET A 471 51.05 9.58 -24.16
CA MET A 471 52.20 8.87 -24.76
C MET A 471 53.55 9.54 -24.51
N ASP A 472 53.58 10.77 -23.97
CA ASP A 472 54.84 11.49 -23.72
C ASP A 472 55.39 11.20 -22.31
N ALA A 473 54.73 10.36 -21.52
CA ALA A 473 55.28 9.83 -20.27
C ALA A 473 56.36 8.80 -20.61
N THR A 474 57.63 9.16 -20.44
CA THR A 474 58.75 8.22 -20.52
C THR A 474 58.62 7.14 -19.43
N GLU A 475 59.09 5.92 -19.70
CA GLU A 475 58.97 4.75 -18.81
C GLU A 475 59.39 4.99 -17.34
N ASP A 476 60.23 6.00 -17.07
CA ASP A 476 60.63 6.41 -15.71
C ASP A 476 59.48 7.01 -14.86
N ASP A 477 58.38 7.48 -15.49
CA ASP A 477 57.23 8.09 -14.79
C ASP A 477 56.12 7.09 -14.45
N THR A 478 56.22 5.86 -14.94
CA THR A 478 55.33 4.77 -14.52
C THR A 478 55.91 4.08 -13.30
N GLN A 479 55.22 4.15 -12.16
CA GLN A 479 55.60 3.32 -11.01
C GLN A 479 55.65 1.86 -11.44
N PRO A 480 56.72 1.11 -11.11
CA PRO A 480 56.83 -0.28 -11.49
C PRO A 480 55.64 -1.04 -10.89
N ILE A 481 54.90 -1.74 -11.75
CA ILE A 481 53.85 -2.66 -11.32
C ILE A 481 54.51 -3.66 -10.37
N PRO A 482 54.07 -3.78 -9.11
CA PRO A 482 54.67 -4.73 -8.18
C PRO A 482 54.50 -6.14 -8.77
N VAL A 483 55.61 -6.74 -9.18
CA VAL A 483 55.66 -8.14 -9.58
C VAL A 483 55.26 -8.96 -8.35
N ILE A 484 54.12 -9.65 -8.44
CA ILE A 484 53.68 -10.59 -7.41
C ILE A 484 54.75 -11.66 -7.33
N ARG A 485 55.60 -11.58 -6.30
CA ARG A 485 56.57 -12.63 -5.98
C ARG A 485 55.80 -13.79 -5.32
N ALA A 486 56.30 -15.00 -5.52
CA ALA A 486 55.66 -16.23 -5.03
C ALA A 486 55.68 -16.40 -3.49
N ASP A 487 56.22 -15.43 -2.75
CA ASP A 487 56.20 -15.31 -1.29
C ASP A 487 54.93 -14.63 -0.74
N TRP A 488 54.04 -14.13 -1.62
CA TRP A 488 52.80 -13.46 -1.21
C TRP A 488 51.74 -14.38 -0.58
N ALA A 489 52.02 -15.70 -0.51
CA ALA A 489 51.13 -16.67 0.12
C ALA A 489 51.29 -16.75 1.66
N ASP A 490 52.39 -16.25 2.24
CA ASP A 490 52.73 -16.50 3.64
C ASP A 490 52.27 -15.39 4.61
N GLU A 491 51.92 -14.19 4.14
CA GLU A 491 51.39 -13.10 4.99
C GLU A 491 49.91 -13.30 5.39
N HIS A 492 49.17 -14.19 4.73
CA HIS A 492 47.79 -14.51 5.11
C HIS A 492 47.67 -15.61 6.17
N ALA A 493 48.76 -16.32 6.50
CA ALA A 493 48.78 -17.27 7.61
C ALA A 493 48.90 -16.59 9.00
N SER A 494 49.44 -15.36 9.05
CA SER A 494 49.60 -14.59 10.29
C SER A 494 48.44 -13.63 10.59
N ALA A 495 47.50 -13.43 9.66
CA ALA A 495 46.25 -12.70 9.91
C ALA A 495 45.15 -13.53 10.61
N GLY A 496 45.41 -14.81 10.92
CA GLY A 496 44.45 -15.72 11.54
C GLY A 496 44.48 -15.83 13.07
N VAL A 497 45.39 -15.13 13.78
CA VAL A 497 45.58 -15.33 15.24
C VAL A 497 45.38 -14.07 16.10
N GLU A 498 45.21 -12.88 15.53
CA GLU A 498 44.94 -11.67 16.33
C GLU A 498 43.59 -11.04 15.99
N THR A 499 42.50 -11.53 16.57
CA THR A 499 41.31 -10.72 16.89
C THR A 499 40.33 -11.53 17.73
N PHE A 500 40.55 -11.64 19.05
CA PHE A 500 39.49 -11.67 20.08
C PHE A 500 40.11 -11.45 21.46
N GLY A 501 40.15 -10.19 21.90
CA GLY A 501 40.39 -9.80 23.29
C GLY A 501 39.28 -8.85 23.75
N PRO A 502 38.73 -8.99 24.97
CA PRO A 502 37.60 -8.18 25.44
C PRO A 502 38.03 -6.71 25.68
N PRO A 503 37.09 -5.74 25.61
CA PRO A 503 37.42 -4.32 25.69
C PRO A 503 37.94 -3.92 27.09
N PRO A 504 38.94 -3.03 27.20
CA PRO A 504 39.47 -2.59 28.48
C PRO A 504 38.51 -1.63 29.19
N LYS A 505 38.41 -1.80 30.52
CA LYS A 505 37.68 -0.92 31.44
C LYS A 505 38.35 0.45 31.52
N ALA A 506 37.53 1.51 31.54
CA ALA A 506 37.96 2.88 31.80
C ALA A 506 38.62 3.00 33.18
N GLY A 507 39.89 3.40 33.21
CA GLY A 507 40.66 3.69 34.42
C GLY A 507 41.50 4.95 34.22
N LYS A 508 41.31 5.93 35.11
CA LYS A 508 41.97 7.24 35.12
C LYS A 508 43.47 7.12 35.42
N GLY A 509 44.26 7.95 34.74
CA GLY A 509 45.43 8.62 35.32
C GLY A 509 46.81 8.05 35.00
N GLY A 510 47.77 8.96 34.79
CA GLY A 510 49.18 8.71 35.09
C GLY A 510 50.14 8.76 33.91
N ILE A 511 50.61 9.96 33.58
CA ILE A 511 51.86 10.21 32.86
C ILE A 511 53.02 9.70 33.71
N THR A 512 53.91 8.86 33.18
CA THR A 512 55.35 8.91 33.46
C THR A 512 56.16 8.18 32.38
N ALA A 513 57.10 8.91 31.80
CA ALA A 513 58.22 8.39 31.00
C ALA A 513 59.18 7.54 31.85
N ARG A 514 59.87 6.56 31.23
CA ARG A 514 61.35 6.41 31.28
C ARG A 514 61.83 5.15 30.50
N ARG A 515 62.67 5.43 29.49
CA ARG A 515 64.00 4.84 29.17
C ARG A 515 64.23 3.34 29.38
N GLY A 516 64.62 2.66 28.30
CA GLY A 516 64.92 1.24 28.28
C GLY A 516 66.26 0.81 28.88
N ARG A 517 66.45 -0.50 28.94
CA ARG A 517 67.74 -1.19 28.84
C ARG A 517 67.52 -2.66 28.53
N ALA A 518 68.44 -3.19 27.74
CA ALA A 518 68.54 -4.55 27.24
C ALA A 518 68.83 -5.61 28.31
N GLY A 519 68.53 -6.87 27.95
CA GLY A 519 69.39 -8.01 28.21
C GLY A 519 68.90 -9.03 29.24
N GLY A 520 68.88 -10.30 28.81
CA GLY A 520 69.25 -11.41 29.69
C GLY A 520 68.23 -12.54 29.84
N MET A 521 68.49 -13.61 29.09
CA MET A 521 68.35 -15.03 29.44
C MET A 521 67.74 -15.43 30.79
N GLY A 522 67.00 -16.53 30.80
CA GLY A 522 66.96 -17.41 31.97
C GLY A 522 65.74 -18.32 32.02
N ALA A 523 65.91 -19.55 31.56
CA ALA A 523 64.93 -20.61 31.57
C ALA A 523 64.69 -21.21 32.98
N ALA A 524 63.55 -21.91 33.06
CA ALA A 524 63.29 -23.16 33.78
C ALA A 524 62.96 -23.14 35.29
N GLY A 525 61.93 -23.92 35.63
CA GLY A 525 61.61 -24.41 36.97
C GLY A 525 60.11 -24.44 37.23
N LYS A 526 59.39 -25.49 36.80
CA LYS A 526 58.97 -26.65 37.63
C LYS A 526 58.10 -26.29 38.83
N GLY A 527 56.96 -26.98 38.99
CA GLY A 527 56.43 -27.25 40.33
C GLY A 527 54.92 -27.40 40.46
N VAL A 528 54.44 -28.61 40.17
CA VAL A 528 53.17 -29.18 40.66
C VAL A 528 53.11 -29.14 42.20
N SER A 529 51.96 -28.82 42.80
CA SER A 529 51.40 -29.56 43.96
C SER A 529 50.07 -28.98 44.46
N THR A 530 49.31 -29.91 45.04
CA THR A 530 47.87 -29.97 45.33
C THR A 530 47.54 -29.49 46.78
N PRO A 531 46.29 -29.64 47.29
CA PRO A 531 45.59 -28.61 48.08
C PRO A 531 45.69 -28.81 49.61
N LYS A 532 45.19 -27.86 50.40
CA LYS A 532 44.67 -28.13 51.75
C LYS A 532 43.69 -27.07 52.28
N ASN A 533 42.65 -27.62 52.87
CA ASN A 533 41.54 -27.05 53.64
C ASN A 533 42.02 -26.47 54.99
N THR A 534 41.36 -25.45 55.55
CA THR A 534 40.82 -25.45 56.94
C THR A 534 40.15 -24.13 57.36
N LYS A 535 38.92 -24.29 57.88
CA LYS A 535 38.28 -23.70 59.09
C LYS A 535 38.34 -22.18 59.35
N ASN A 536 37.17 -21.57 59.60
CA ASN A 536 36.90 -20.98 60.92
C ASN A 536 35.39 -20.82 61.24
N THR A 537 35.10 -20.79 62.54
CA THR A 537 33.80 -20.91 63.22
C THR A 537 33.34 -19.62 63.93
N LYS A 538 32.07 -19.62 64.37
CA LYS A 538 31.37 -18.78 65.40
C LYS A 538 30.75 -17.48 64.84
N ASN A 539 29.49 -17.13 65.16
CA ASN A 539 28.91 -17.03 66.50
C ASN A 539 27.37 -17.12 66.53
N VAL A 540 26.84 -17.50 67.70
CA VAL A 540 25.42 -17.67 68.08
C VAL A 540 24.98 -16.52 68.99
N LYS A 541 23.74 -16.02 68.85
CA LYS A 541 22.86 -15.70 69.99
C LYS A 541 21.39 -15.63 69.57
N ASN A 542 20.54 -16.13 70.45
CA ASN A 542 19.17 -16.60 70.24
C ASN A 542 18.21 -15.93 71.23
N THR A 543 16.89 -16.12 71.00
CA THR A 543 15.71 -15.98 71.89
C THR A 543 15.15 -14.56 72.08
N LYS A 544 13.82 -14.32 72.10
CA LYS A 544 12.74 -15.12 72.71
C LYS A 544 11.33 -14.66 72.22
N ASP A 545 10.41 -15.61 72.11
CA ASP A 545 8.93 -15.54 71.92
C ASP A 545 8.21 -15.20 73.28
N PRO A 546 6.86 -15.24 73.53
CA PRO A 546 5.66 -15.57 72.70
C PRO A 546 4.27 -14.90 73.05
N ARG A 547 3.17 -15.33 72.37
CA ARG A 547 1.70 -15.35 72.74
C ARG A 547 0.95 -13.99 72.87
N GLY A 548 -0.36 -13.78 72.59
CA GLY A 548 -1.52 -14.58 72.17
C GLY A 548 -2.83 -13.70 72.15
N THR A 549 -3.88 -14.22 71.48
CA THR A 549 -5.36 -14.18 71.77
C THR A 549 -6.28 -12.94 71.60
N GLU A 550 -7.43 -13.21 70.94
CA GLU A 550 -8.83 -12.67 71.10
C GLU A 550 -9.09 -11.16 70.85
N GLY A 551 -10.22 -10.64 70.34
CA GLY A 551 -11.58 -11.06 69.99
C GLY A 551 -12.49 -9.79 69.83
N ALA A 552 -13.71 -9.96 69.27
CA ALA A 552 -14.90 -9.06 69.35
C ALA A 552 -14.89 -7.67 68.64
N GLU A 553 -15.72 -7.45 67.61
CA GLU A 553 -17.12 -6.92 67.62
C GLU A 553 -17.25 -5.39 67.74
N GLY A 554 -18.15 -4.79 66.93
CA GLY A 554 -19.00 -3.69 67.41
C GLY A 554 -18.96 -2.33 66.67
N ALA A 555 -19.87 -2.18 65.71
CA ALA A 555 -20.88 -1.11 65.61
C ALA A 555 -20.52 0.40 65.43
N ALA A 556 -21.14 0.94 64.35
CA ALA A 556 -22.03 2.12 64.32
C ALA A 556 -21.50 3.57 64.17
N GLY A 557 -22.22 4.30 63.31
CA GLY A 557 -22.53 5.73 63.44
C GLY A 557 -21.65 6.68 62.61
N ALA A 558 -22.02 7.04 61.38
CA ALA A 558 -22.97 8.12 61.04
C ALA A 558 -22.62 9.52 61.62
N LYS A 559 -22.08 10.42 60.79
CA LYS A 559 -22.48 11.85 60.77
C LYS A 559 -21.89 12.62 59.57
N ALA A 560 -22.79 13.23 58.80
CA ALA A 560 -22.75 14.58 58.23
C ALA A 560 -21.37 15.10 57.73
N ALA A 561 -21.12 15.29 56.43
CA ALA A 561 -21.77 16.27 55.55
C ALA A 561 -22.02 17.62 56.23
N LYS A 562 -21.04 18.53 56.16
CA LYS A 562 -21.26 19.90 55.66
C LYS A 562 -19.99 20.76 55.71
N ASP A 563 -19.93 21.62 54.70
CA ASP A 563 -19.27 22.94 54.67
C ASP A 563 -17.87 23.06 54.06
N ALA A 564 -17.79 24.12 53.24
CA ALA A 564 -16.61 24.84 52.78
C ALA A 564 -15.88 24.31 51.55
N GLU A 565 -16.60 24.39 50.43
CA GLU A 565 -16.10 25.05 49.23
C GLU A 565 -15.60 26.46 49.60
N ASP A 566 -14.29 26.64 49.74
CA ASP A 566 -13.52 27.83 49.36
C ASP A 566 -12.16 27.82 50.03
N THR A 567 -11.14 27.33 49.32
CA THR A 567 -9.79 27.93 49.35
C THR A 567 -8.91 27.37 48.25
N ALA A 568 -8.60 28.28 47.31
CA ALA A 568 -7.29 28.47 46.72
C ALA A 568 -6.56 27.26 46.09
N ALA A 569 -6.62 27.24 44.76
CA ALA A 569 -5.44 27.38 43.89
C ALA A 569 -4.14 26.66 44.32
N GLY A 570 -3.78 25.65 43.51
CA GLY A 570 -2.38 25.31 43.26
C GLY A 570 -1.95 23.91 43.69
N ALA A 571 -2.16 22.91 42.83
CA ALA A 571 -1.29 21.73 42.79
C ALA A 571 -1.51 20.92 41.50
N ARG A 572 -0.41 20.61 40.81
CA ARG A 572 -0.33 19.73 39.64
C ARG A 572 -0.99 18.37 39.92
N ARG A 573 -1.94 17.94 39.09
CA ARG A 573 -2.45 16.56 39.13
C ARG A 573 -1.43 15.58 38.54
N VAL A 574 -0.95 14.71 39.43
CA VAL A 574 -0.22 13.47 39.16
C VAL A 574 -1.19 12.45 38.51
N ARG A 575 -0.73 11.71 37.49
CA ARG A 575 -1.49 10.62 36.85
C ARG A 575 -1.69 9.43 37.83
N PRO A 576 -2.84 8.73 37.83
CA PRO A 576 -3.02 7.55 38.67
C PRO A 576 -2.18 6.37 38.17
N GLY A 577 -1.65 5.60 39.14
CA GLY A 577 -0.75 4.46 38.94
C GLY A 577 -1.46 3.22 38.39
N ARG A 578 -0.66 2.37 37.73
CA ARG A 578 -1.05 1.07 37.17
C ARG A 578 -1.36 0.06 38.27
N ASP A 579 -2.42 -0.72 38.06
CA ASP A 579 -2.77 -1.90 38.86
C ASP A 579 -1.66 -2.97 38.82
N ALA A 580 -1.52 -3.70 39.94
CA ALA A 580 -0.54 -4.77 40.14
C ALA A 580 -0.87 -6.03 39.31
N PRO A 581 0.13 -6.79 38.81
CA PRO A 581 -0.12 -7.96 37.98
C PRO A 581 -0.62 -9.17 38.80
N ARG A 582 -1.67 -9.84 38.29
CA ARG A 582 -2.17 -11.14 38.79
C ARG A 582 -1.21 -12.29 38.39
N PRO A 583 -1.13 -13.38 39.18
CA PRO A 583 -0.18 -14.47 38.92
C PRO A 583 -0.60 -15.33 37.70
N PRO A 584 0.36 -15.95 36.99
CA PRO A 584 0.10 -16.73 35.77
C PRO A 584 -0.54 -18.10 36.07
N ARG A 585 -1.37 -18.58 35.12
CA ARG A 585 -2.00 -19.92 35.11
C ARG A 585 -0.95 -21.02 34.88
N ARG A 586 -1.25 -22.25 35.32
CA ARG A 586 -0.30 -23.38 35.50
C ARG A 586 -0.31 -24.40 34.35
N ASP A 587 -0.80 -24.01 33.19
CA ASP A 587 -1.16 -24.93 32.12
C ASP A 587 -0.52 -24.46 30.80
N ILE A 588 0.82 -24.52 30.74
CA ILE A 588 1.66 -24.66 29.53
C ILE A 588 3.03 -25.21 30.01
N VAL A 589 3.40 -26.39 29.54
CA VAL A 589 4.75 -26.97 29.63
C VAL A 589 5.18 -27.28 28.21
N ASP A 590 6.23 -26.62 27.73
CA ASP A 590 7.09 -27.17 26.69
C ASP A 590 8.53 -26.66 26.87
N GLU A 591 9.47 -27.58 26.75
CA GLU A 591 10.88 -27.48 27.12
C GLU A 591 11.74 -27.13 25.90
N SER A 592 12.48 -26.04 25.98
CA SER A 592 13.71 -25.90 25.20
C SER A 592 14.80 -25.28 26.08
N ASP A 593 15.72 -26.14 26.52
CA ASP A 593 16.91 -25.81 27.31
C ASP A 593 17.94 -25.07 26.45
N ASP A 594 17.95 -23.74 26.57
CA ASP A 594 19.05 -22.91 26.12
C ASP A 594 20.06 -22.81 27.29
N ARG A 595 21.35 -23.09 27.03
CA ARG A 595 22.51 -23.10 27.97
C ARG A 595 22.82 -21.75 28.68
N GLY A 596 21.80 -21.08 29.20
CA GLY A 596 21.87 -19.82 29.95
C GLY A 596 20.72 -19.60 30.92
N GLY A 597 19.77 -20.53 31.09
CA GLY A 597 18.83 -20.53 32.22
C GLY A 597 17.81 -19.37 32.26
N HIS A 598 17.42 -18.82 31.11
CA HIS A 598 16.39 -17.78 31.05
C HIS A 598 15.10 -18.30 30.39
N VAL A 599 14.01 -18.30 31.15
CA VAL A 599 12.66 -18.61 30.66
C VAL A 599 12.05 -17.35 30.04
N ILE A 600 11.73 -17.38 28.74
CA ILE A 600 11.03 -16.28 28.05
C ILE A 600 9.55 -16.67 27.92
N TYR A 601 8.68 -15.92 28.60
CA TYR A 601 7.23 -16.05 28.43
C TYR A 601 6.77 -15.18 27.25
N VAL A 602 6.16 -15.82 26.25
CA VAL A 602 5.45 -15.13 25.17
C VAL A 602 3.95 -15.33 25.37
N ASP A 603 3.23 -14.25 25.65
CA ASP A 603 1.76 -14.22 25.70
C ASP A 603 1.24 -13.93 24.27
N PRO A 604 0.66 -14.91 23.55
CA PRO A 604 0.22 -14.74 22.16
C PRO A 604 -1.01 -13.83 22.02
N TYR A 605 -1.63 -13.39 23.12
CA TYR A 605 -2.83 -12.54 23.15
C TYR A 605 -2.58 -11.16 23.76
N ALA A 606 -1.32 -10.73 23.91
CA ALA A 606 -0.98 -9.44 24.48
C ALA A 606 -1.63 -8.22 23.77
N TRP A 607 -2.13 -8.39 22.53
CA TRP A 607 -2.81 -7.33 21.77
C TRP A 607 -4.22 -7.00 22.26
N ASP A 608 -4.89 -7.89 23.01
CA ASP A 608 -6.23 -7.65 23.56
C ASP A 608 -6.23 -6.79 24.83
N ARG A 609 -5.05 -6.42 25.36
CA ARG A 609 -4.93 -5.70 26.64
C ARG A 609 -4.75 -4.18 26.52
N ASP A 610 -4.55 -3.65 25.32
CA ASP A 610 -4.25 -2.23 25.09
C ASP A 610 -5.35 -1.46 24.33
N ASN A 611 -6.61 -1.92 24.38
CA ASN A 611 -7.77 -1.19 23.86
C ASN A 611 -8.72 -0.73 24.98
#